data_AF-A0A9N8EQ00-F1
#
_entry.id   AF-A0A9N8EQ00-F1
#
_cell.length_a   1.000
_cell.length_b   1.000
_cell.length_c   1.000
_cell.angle_alpha   90.00
_cell.angle_beta   90.00
_cell.angle_gamma   90.00
#
_symmetry.space_group_name_H-M   'P 1'
#
loop_
_entity.id
_entity.type
_entity.pdbx_description
1 polymer ?
#
loop_
_entity_poly.entity_id
_entity_poly.type
_entity_poly.pdbx_seq_one_letter_code
_entity_poly.pdbx_strand_id
1 'polypeptide(L)'
;MFATEGHFRLAANKYLTQRRNRYFKSNFGASPNVCAVTWNMFGLGDDNGGVEFKYLLWALLFLKTYAVLSVLASAVGVTANTFRKYLWPMVGRIAGLAPKVVSFLSCRLRLTTMH
;
A
#
# COMPACT_ATOMS: atom_id res chain seq x y z
N MET A 1 7.69 8.61 11.08
CA MET A 1 6.27 9.05 11.22
C MET A 1 5.30 7.87 11.23
N PHE A 2 4.42 7.79 12.26
CA PHE A 2 3.37 6.75 12.37
C PHE A 2 2.18 7.07 11.45
N ALA A 3 1.84 6.14 10.56
CA ALA A 3 0.73 6.29 9.62
C ALA A 3 -0.60 5.92 10.27
N THR A 4 -1.63 6.68 9.93
CA THR A 4 -3.02 6.40 10.31
C THR A 4 -3.88 6.29 9.07
N GLU A 5 -5.07 5.70 9.22
CA GLU A 5 -6.05 5.61 8.13
C GLU A 5 -6.37 6.98 7.50
N GLY A 6 -6.37 8.06 8.30
CA GLY A 6 -6.61 9.42 7.81
C GLY A 6 -5.60 9.84 6.74
N HIS A 7 -4.33 9.51 6.91
CA HIS A 7 -3.26 9.81 5.94
C HIS A 7 -3.54 9.15 4.58
N PHE A 8 -3.95 7.88 4.58
CA PHE A 8 -4.25 7.14 3.36
C PHE A 8 -5.53 7.60 2.68
N ARG A 9 -6.55 7.98 3.46
CA ARG A 9 -7.77 8.60 2.90
C ARG A 9 -7.48 9.92 2.22
N LEU A 10 -6.69 10.79 2.85
CA LEU A 10 -6.31 12.08 2.30
C LEU A 10 -5.47 11.90 1.02
N ALA A 11 -4.49 10.99 1.04
CA ALA A 11 -3.67 10.68 -0.15
C ALA A 11 -4.53 10.12 -1.30
N ALA A 12 -5.53 9.29 -1.00
CA ALA A 12 -6.41 8.70 -2.00
C ALA A 12 -7.46 9.65 -2.58
N ASN A 13 -7.80 10.75 -1.90
CA ASN A 13 -8.76 11.74 -2.41
C ASN A 13 -8.33 12.35 -3.76
N LYS A 14 -7.03 12.33 -4.07
CA LYS A 14 -6.52 12.78 -5.37
C LYS A 14 -6.91 11.83 -6.52
N TYR A 15 -7.14 10.56 -6.21
CA TYR A 15 -7.35 9.48 -7.20
C TYR A 15 -8.78 8.94 -7.21
N LEU A 16 -9.51 9.11 -6.10
CA LEU A 16 -10.88 8.61 -5.95
C LEU A 16 -11.89 9.73 -6.10
N THR A 17 -12.85 9.54 -7.01
CA THR A 17 -14.00 10.43 -7.17
C THR A 17 -14.96 10.35 -5.97
N GLN A 18 -15.01 9.22 -5.26
CA GLN A 18 -15.89 9.00 -4.10
C GLN A 18 -15.11 8.55 -2.85
N ARG A 19 -15.37 9.22 -1.73
CA ARG A 19 -14.66 9.01 -0.44
C ARG A 19 -15.11 7.80 0.38
N ARG A 20 -15.98 6.91 -0.14
CA ARG A 20 -16.46 5.74 0.62
C ARG A 20 -15.43 4.60 0.59
N ASN A 21 -15.32 3.88 1.72
CA ASN A 21 -14.36 2.77 1.91
C ASN A 21 -14.47 1.67 0.86
N ARG A 22 -15.69 1.39 0.40
CA ARG A 22 -15.94 0.39 -0.63
C ARG A 22 -15.21 0.70 -1.95
N TYR A 23 -15.14 1.97 -2.34
CA TYR A 23 -14.43 2.37 -3.56
C TYR A 23 -12.92 2.36 -3.36
N PHE A 24 -12.45 2.72 -2.17
CA PHE A 24 -11.03 2.59 -1.82
C PHE A 24 -10.60 1.12 -1.94
N LYS A 25 -11.32 0.20 -1.31
CA LYS A 25 -11.02 -1.24 -1.38
C LYS A 25 -11.17 -1.79 -2.80
N SER A 26 -12.14 -1.31 -3.58
CA SER A 26 -12.32 -1.71 -4.97
C SER A 26 -11.12 -1.35 -5.85
N ASN A 27 -10.57 -0.14 -5.68
CA ASN A 27 -9.46 0.35 -6.49
C ASN A 27 -8.09 -0.20 -6.03
N PHE A 28 -7.84 -0.22 -4.72
CA PHE A 28 -6.53 -0.58 -4.16
C PHE A 28 -6.46 -2.01 -3.62
N GLY A 29 -7.57 -2.74 -3.56
CA GLY A 29 -7.65 -4.11 -3.02
C GLY A 29 -7.62 -4.20 -1.48
N ALA A 30 -7.21 -3.15 -0.78
CA ALA A 30 -7.09 -3.10 0.68
C ALA A 30 -7.90 -1.95 1.28
N SER A 31 -8.20 -2.01 2.58
CA SER A 31 -8.81 -0.87 3.29
C SER A 31 -7.75 0.17 3.68
N PRO A 32 -8.15 1.44 3.94
CA PRO A 32 -7.22 2.47 4.39
C PRO A 32 -6.46 2.08 5.68
N ASN A 33 -7.14 1.36 6.59
CA ASN A 33 -6.53 0.88 7.83
C ASN A 33 -5.45 -0.17 7.55
N VAL A 34 -5.70 -1.12 6.64
CA VAL A 34 -4.67 -2.10 6.23
C VAL A 34 -3.47 -1.38 5.61
N CYS A 35 -3.68 -0.34 4.80
CA CYS A 35 -2.59 0.46 4.25
C CYS A 35 -1.74 1.13 5.35
N ALA A 36 -2.38 1.68 6.38
CA ALA A 36 -1.71 2.28 7.53
C ALA A 36 -0.87 1.25 8.31
N VAL A 37 -1.44 0.08 8.58
CA VAL A 37 -0.74 -1.02 9.25
C VAL A 37 0.46 -1.48 8.42
N THR A 38 0.29 -1.73 7.13
CA THR A 38 1.37 -2.14 6.21
C THR A 38 2.48 -1.08 6.17
N TRP A 39 2.11 0.21 6.14
CA TRP A 39 3.09 1.28 6.18
C TRP A 39 3.91 1.28 7.47
N ASN A 40 3.25 1.14 8.61
CA ASN A 40 3.91 1.09 9.91
C ASN A 40 4.83 -0.13 10.04
N MET A 41 4.49 -1.25 9.39
CA MET A 41 5.34 -2.44 9.36
C MET A 41 6.64 -2.26 8.56
N PHE A 42 6.70 -1.30 7.63
CA PHE A 42 7.95 -1.02 6.92
C PHE A 42 9.03 -0.48 7.85
N GLY A 43 8.68 0.07 9.02
CA GLY A 43 9.65 0.59 9.98
C GLY A 43 10.49 1.73 9.40
N LEU A 44 9.96 2.46 8.42
CA LEU A 44 10.56 3.69 7.93
C LEU A 44 10.51 4.67 9.10
N GLY A 45 11.66 5.10 9.61
CA GLY A 45 11.76 5.98 10.77
C GLY A 45 11.16 7.36 10.51
N ASP A 46 11.75 8.42 11.09
CA ASP A 46 11.34 9.79 10.72
C ASP A 46 11.90 10.23 9.37
N ASP A 47 13.07 9.71 8.98
CA ASP A 47 13.59 9.85 7.62
C ASP A 47 12.99 8.80 6.69
N ASN A 48 11.78 9.08 6.20
CA ASN A 48 11.15 8.31 5.13
C ASN A 48 11.89 8.43 3.77
N GLY A 49 13.02 9.14 3.70
CA GLY A 49 13.79 9.36 2.46
C GLY A 49 12.97 10.04 1.35
N GLY A 50 11.98 10.85 1.72
CA GLY A 50 11.03 11.47 0.79
C GLY A 50 9.97 10.53 0.21
N VAL A 51 9.83 9.32 0.74
CA VAL A 51 8.78 8.37 0.32
C VAL A 51 7.44 8.77 0.95
N GLU A 52 6.48 9.10 0.10
CA GLU A 52 5.14 9.50 0.48
C GLU A 52 4.14 8.34 0.47
N PHE A 53 3.04 8.47 1.22
CA PHE A 53 1.94 7.50 1.28
C PHE A 53 1.33 7.17 -0.09
N LYS A 54 1.35 8.13 -1.03
CA LYS A 54 0.83 7.93 -2.40
C LYS A 54 1.55 6.80 -3.14
N TYR A 55 2.85 6.59 -2.88
CA TYR A 55 3.62 5.56 -3.57
C TYR A 55 3.18 4.14 -3.13
N LEU A 56 2.72 3.97 -1.88
CA LEU A 56 2.08 2.72 -1.47
C LEU A 56 0.79 2.48 -2.24
N LEU A 57 -0.04 3.52 -2.39
CA LEU A 57 -1.30 3.44 -3.13
C LEU A 57 -1.06 3.06 -4.59
N TRP A 58 -0.02 3.58 -5.22
CA TRP A 58 0.36 3.23 -6.60
C TRP A 58 0.76 1.76 -6.72
N ALA A 59 1.54 1.25 -5.76
CA ALA A 59 1.92 -0.15 -5.72
C ALA A 59 0.70 -1.07 -5.53
N LEU A 60 -0.21 -0.72 -4.62
CA LEU A 60 -1.44 -1.47 -4.40
C LEU A 60 -2.37 -1.44 -5.62
N LEU A 61 -2.48 -0.29 -6.29
CA LEU A 61 -3.26 -0.15 -7.53
C LEU A 61 -2.70 -1.04 -8.64
N PHE A 62 -1.38 -1.07 -8.80
CA PHE A 62 -0.69 -1.95 -9.76
C PHE A 62 -0.89 -3.42 -9.40
N LEU A 63 -0.66 -3.83 -8.14
CA LEU A 63 -0.83 -5.21 -7.69
C LEU A 63 -2.29 -5.69 -7.78
N LYS A 64 -3.26 -4.78 -7.68
CA LYS A 64 -4.68 -5.13 -7.79
C LYS A 64 -5.12 -5.34 -9.25
N THR A 65 -4.63 -4.51 -10.16
CA THR A 65 -5.13 -4.46 -11.54
C THR A 65 -4.22 -5.16 -12.55
N TYR A 66 -2.92 -5.28 -12.25
CA TYR A 66 -1.87 -5.71 -13.16
C TYR A 66 -1.95 -5.02 -14.55
N ALA A 67 -2.48 -3.80 -14.58
CA ALA A 67 -2.68 -3.06 -15.81
C ALA A 67 -1.36 -2.50 -16.37
N VAL A 68 -1.41 -2.08 -17.63
CA VAL A 68 -0.27 -1.45 -18.32
C VAL A 68 0.17 -0.19 -17.58
N LEU A 69 1.48 -0.04 -17.38
CA LEU A 69 2.09 1.09 -16.65
C LEU A 69 1.66 2.47 -17.16
N SER A 70 1.50 2.64 -18.48
CA SER A 70 1.06 3.90 -19.09
C SER A 70 -0.36 4.29 -18.68
N VAL A 71 -1.27 3.30 -18.61
CA VAL A 71 -2.66 3.50 -18.18
C VAL A 71 -2.71 3.90 -16.70
N LEU A 72 -1.95 3.21 -15.85
CA LEU A 72 -1.89 3.51 -14.43
C LEU A 72 -1.24 4.87 -14.14
N ALA A 73 -0.17 5.20 -14.87
CA ALA A 73 0.49 6.49 -14.76
C ALA A 73 -0.46 7.63 -15.18
N SER A 74 -1.24 7.43 -16.26
CA SER A 74 -2.27 8.37 -16.68
C SER A 74 -3.38 8.53 -15.64
N ALA A 75 -3.86 7.44 -15.02
CA ALA A 75 -4.87 7.49 -13.97
C ALA A 75 -4.41 8.25 -12.72
N VAL A 76 -3.11 8.26 -12.47
CA VAL A 76 -2.47 8.94 -11.33
C VAL A 76 -1.98 10.35 -11.68
N GLY A 77 -1.98 10.72 -12.96
CA GLY A 77 -1.54 12.03 -13.46
C GLY A 77 -0.02 12.21 -13.46
N VAL A 78 0.74 11.15 -13.73
CA VAL A 78 2.21 11.17 -13.81
C VAL A 78 2.71 10.48 -15.08
N THR A 79 3.99 10.68 -15.42
CA THR A 79 4.62 9.95 -16.53
C THR A 79 4.88 8.49 -16.14
N ALA A 80 4.86 7.59 -17.13
CA ALA A 80 5.13 6.16 -16.91
C ALA A 80 6.51 5.92 -16.26
N ASN A 81 7.51 6.74 -16.60
CA ASN A 81 8.84 6.62 -16.03
C ASN A 81 8.86 6.99 -14.52
N THR A 82 8.17 8.07 -14.14
CA THR A 82 8.03 8.47 -12.74
C THR A 82 7.24 7.43 -11.96
N PHE A 83 6.14 6.91 -12.52
CA PHE A 83 5.37 5.84 -11.88
C PHE A 83 6.25 4.61 -11.64
N ARG A 84 6.99 4.16 -12.66
CA ARG A 84 7.89 3.02 -12.58
C ARG A 84 8.99 3.20 -11.52
N LYS A 85 9.58 4.39 -11.44
CA LYS A 85 10.65 4.73 -10.47
C LYS A 85 10.23 4.48 -9.02
N TYR A 86 9.00 4.83 -8.66
CA TYR A 86 8.49 4.66 -7.28
C TYR A 86 7.75 3.34 -7.06
N LEU A 87 7.17 2.76 -8.11
CA LEU A 87 6.42 1.51 -8.04
C LEU A 87 7.29 0.34 -7.56
N TRP A 88 8.39 0.04 -8.26
CA TRP A 88 9.17 -1.18 -8.01
C TRP A 88 9.81 -1.23 -6.63
N PRO A 89 10.43 -0.16 -6.11
CA PRO A 89 10.93 -0.16 -4.74
C PRO A 89 9.83 -0.46 -3.72
N MET A 90 8.61 0.04 -3.98
CA MET A 90 7.50 -0.14 -3.07
C MET A 90 6.92 -1.56 -3.11
N VAL A 91 6.83 -2.17 -4.31
CA VAL A 91 6.50 -3.59 -4.46
C VAL A 91 7.53 -4.46 -3.74
N GLY A 92 8.82 -4.15 -3.86
CA GLY A 92 9.90 -4.85 -3.15
C GLY A 92 9.76 -4.75 -1.63
N ARG A 93 9.42 -3.57 -1.10
CA ARG A 93 9.15 -3.38 0.34
C ARG A 93 7.96 -4.21 0.83
N ILE A 94 6.88 -4.26 0.06
CA ILE A 94 5.70 -5.10 0.38
C ILE A 94 6.11 -6.58 0.40
N ALA A 95 6.84 -7.04 -0.61
CA ALA A 95 7.32 -8.43 -0.67
C ALA A 95 8.23 -8.77 0.52
N GLY A 96 9.09 -7.84 0.95
CA GLY A 96 9.95 -8.00 2.12
C GLY A 96 9.20 -8.12 3.46
N LEU A 97 7.92 -7.74 3.52
CA LEU A 97 7.08 -7.96 4.70
C LEU A 97 6.54 -9.39 4.81
N ALA A 98 6.51 -10.16 3.71
CA ALA A 98 5.98 -11.53 3.70
C ALA A 98 6.52 -12.41 4.85
N PRO A 99 7.84 -12.52 5.11
CA PRO A 99 8.34 -13.35 6.21
C PRO A 99 7.87 -12.88 7.59
N LYS A 100 7.69 -11.57 7.80
CA LYS A 100 7.21 -11.02 9.09
C LYS A 100 5.74 -11.35 9.32
N VAL A 101 4.91 -11.19 8.29
CA VAL A 101 3.46 -11.43 8.36
C VAL A 101 3.17 -12.93 8.49
N VAL A 102 3.88 -13.77 7.73
CA VAL A 102 3.71 -15.24 7.79
C VAL A 102 4.19 -15.80 9.13
N SER A 103 5.27 -15.26 9.71
CA SER A 103 5.72 -15.64 11.06
C SER A 103 4.68 -15.30 12.12
N PHE A 104 4.05 -14.12 12.02
CA PHE A 104 2.99 -13.72 12.95
C PHE A 104 1.74 -14.62 12.85
N LEU A 105 1.32 -14.93 11.61
CA LEU A 105 0.15 -15.79 11.36
C LEU A 105 0.40 -17.23 11.77
N SER A 106 1.58 -17.79 11.46
CA SER A 106 1.95 -19.15 11.87
C SER A 106 2.08 -19.27 13.40
N CYS A 107 2.62 -18.26 14.08
CA CYS A 107 2.67 -18.22 15.54
C CYS A 107 1.25 -18.18 16.14
N ARG A 108 0.33 -17.38 15.57
CA ARG A 108 -1.08 -17.36 16.00
C ARG A 108 -1.82 -18.67 15.75
N LEU A 109 -1.65 -19.29 14.58
CA LEU A 109 -2.32 -20.55 14.24
C LEU A 109 -1.86 -21.72 15.13
N ARG A 110 -0.59 -21.69 15.54
CA ARG A 110 -0.01 -22.69 16.45
C ARG A 110 -0.53 -22.53 17.89
N LEU A 111 -0.88 -21.31 18.32
CA LEU A 111 -1.48 -21.07 19.63
C LEU A 111 -2.97 -21.46 19.70
N THR A 112 -3.70 -21.44 18.59
CA THR A 112 -5.12 -21.83 18.55
C THR A 112 -5.36 -23.33 18.37
N THR A 113 -4.34 -24.12 18.05
CA THR A 113 -4.43 -25.58 17.85
C THR A 113 -3.99 -26.38 19.09
N MET A 114 -3.60 -25.71 20.18
CA MET A 114 -3.24 -26.33 21.46
C MET A 114 -4.38 -26.28 22.48
N HIS A 115 -5.62 -26.50 22.05
CA HIS A 115 -6.78 -26.59 22.94
C HIS A 115 -7.67 -27.77 22.58
#